data_AF-A0A3C1DUQ3-F1
#
_entry.id   AF-A0A3C1DUQ3-F1
#
_cell.length_a   1.000
_cell.length_b   1.000
_cell.length_c   1.000
_cell.angle_alpha   90.00
_cell.angle_beta   90.00
_cell.angle_gamma   90.00
#
_symmetry.space_group_name_H-M   'P 1'
#
loop_
_entity.id
_entity.type
_entity.pdbx_description
1 polymer ?
#
loop_
_entity_poly.entity_id
_entity_poly.type
_entity_poly.pdbx_seq_one_letter_code
_entity_poly.pdbx_strand_id
1 'polypeptide(L)'
;MTRAITRGGLIRAGVFFLVLIVVPIVGGPGWLLNTLIFTLMYAALSSSWNLVGGYAGYPSLGHAAFFGLGAYAIAITFTNSVSGGFAPFIVLPLVGVGAALVSVPIGWVSMRTRADVFAIVTITLLFIAQTLAFNLNWLTGGAQGKSVAVAPFPVETYDWPFYYGMLALLAVAMAFSFYFRRSKIGLSLATVRADEDKAHGVGVRVTAVKLIAFAVSAGLVAMVGGVWAYFVGFIYPQFAFDPLITIGMVLMAFLGGRATLWGPVLGAFILVPAQEFFAYKFGASELYLLAYAAVFLVIILFLPRGIIPSIAGRLRQRRRAADAVRDGERAPVEVATPERTEVAR
;
A
#
# COMPACT_ATOMS: atom_id res chain seq x y z
N MET A 1 11.58 20.73 -9.05
CA MET A 1 12.50 19.85 -8.27
C MET A 1 12.51 18.44 -8.85
N THR A 2 13.15 18.26 -10.00
CA THR A 2 13.36 16.99 -10.69
C THR A 2 14.69 16.41 -10.21
N ARG A 3 14.75 15.87 -8.98
CA ARG A 3 15.93 15.07 -8.62
C ARG A 3 15.82 13.73 -9.32
N ALA A 4 16.70 13.55 -10.30
CA ALA A 4 17.06 12.29 -10.92
C ALA A 4 17.11 11.16 -9.88
N ILE A 5 16.82 9.94 -10.32
CA ILE A 5 16.99 8.73 -9.51
C ILE A 5 18.36 8.81 -8.86
N THR A 6 18.41 8.96 -7.55
CA THR A 6 19.69 8.81 -6.86
C THR A 6 20.09 7.37 -7.15
N ARG A 7 21.20 7.12 -7.85
CA ARG A 7 21.60 5.77 -8.26
C ARG A 7 21.48 4.75 -7.11
N GLY A 8 21.79 5.19 -5.88
CA GLY A 8 21.61 4.38 -4.66
C GLY A 8 20.17 3.97 -4.32
N GLY A 9 19.15 4.73 -4.72
CA GLY A 9 17.75 4.36 -4.55
C GLY A 9 17.32 3.24 -5.49
N LEU A 10 17.82 3.24 -6.74
CA LEU A 10 17.56 2.16 -7.69
C LEU A 10 18.29 0.88 -7.28
N ILE A 11 19.53 1.00 -6.80
CA ILE A 11 20.32 -0.13 -6.29
C ILE A 11 19.62 -0.78 -5.10
N ARG A 12 19.13 0.01 -4.14
CA ARG A 12 18.36 -0.53 -2.99
C ARG A 12 17.09 -1.26 -3.41
N ALA A 13 16.36 -0.71 -4.39
CA ALA A 13 15.19 -1.37 -4.94
C ALA A 13 15.57 -2.68 -5.65
N GLY A 14 16.60 -2.66 -6.48
CA GLY A 14 17.11 -3.83 -7.19
C GLY A 14 17.54 -4.93 -6.24
N VAL A 15 18.32 -4.60 -5.20
CA VAL A 15 18.72 -5.56 -4.16
C VAL A 15 17.51 -6.13 -3.42
N PHE A 16 16.54 -5.29 -3.04
CA PHE A 16 15.32 -5.74 -2.37
C PHE A 16 14.53 -6.75 -3.20
N PHE A 17 14.26 -6.45 -4.47
CA PHE A 17 13.55 -7.38 -5.35
C PHE A 17 14.37 -8.63 -5.66
N LEU A 18 15.69 -8.51 -5.84
CA LEU A 18 16.57 -9.65 -6.09
C LEU A 18 16.58 -10.61 -4.90
N VAL A 19 16.64 -10.09 -3.67
CA VAL A 19 16.55 -10.92 -2.47
C VAL A 19 15.22 -11.68 -2.46
N LEU A 20 14.09 -11.00 -2.71
CA LEU A 20 12.77 -11.63 -2.71
C LEU A 20 12.61 -12.68 -3.83
N ILE A 21 13.14 -12.43 -5.02
CA ILE A 21 13.12 -13.41 -6.12
C ILE A 21 13.85 -14.71 -5.74
N VAL A 22 14.93 -14.60 -4.96
CA VAL A 22 15.75 -15.74 -4.59
C VAL A 22 15.15 -16.57 -3.45
N VAL A 23 14.23 -16.01 -2.65
CA VAL A 23 13.67 -16.69 -1.45
C VAL A 23 13.07 -18.06 -1.76
N PRO A 24 12.17 -18.25 -2.75
CA PRO A 24 11.60 -19.56 -3.04
C PRO A 24 12.65 -20.58 -3.51
N ILE A 25 13.72 -20.12 -4.16
CA ILE A 25 14.77 -20.95 -4.77
C ILE A 25 15.71 -21.52 -3.70
N VAL A 26 16.01 -20.75 -2.66
CA VAL A 26 16.88 -21.19 -1.55
C VAL A 26 16.22 -22.29 -0.71
N GLY A 27 14.90 -22.43 -0.83
CA GLY A 27 14.12 -23.37 -0.04
C GLY A 27 13.87 -22.85 1.38
N GLY A 28 12.85 -23.41 2.01
CA GLY A 28 12.41 -23.05 3.35
C GLY A 28 11.18 -23.85 3.74
N PRO A 29 10.79 -23.82 5.02
CA PRO A 29 9.58 -24.50 5.45
C PRO A 29 8.35 -23.84 4.83
N GLY A 30 7.36 -24.63 4.41
CA GLY A 30 6.20 -24.14 3.63
C GLY A 30 5.40 -23.00 4.28
N TRP A 31 5.35 -22.95 5.61
CA TRP A 31 4.72 -21.86 6.33
C TRP A 31 5.36 -20.48 6.02
N LEU A 32 6.67 -20.44 5.81
CA LEU A 32 7.38 -19.19 5.50
C LEU A 32 6.95 -18.60 4.15
N LEU A 33 6.75 -19.46 3.13
CA LEU A 33 6.27 -19.00 1.82
C LEU A 33 4.85 -18.45 1.91
N ASN A 34 3.98 -19.12 2.68
CA ASN A 34 2.61 -18.65 2.92
C ASN A 34 2.59 -17.27 3.60
N THR A 35 3.36 -17.10 4.70
CA THR A 35 3.55 -15.82 5.38
C THR A 35 4.02 -14.73 4.41
N LEU A 36 4.97 -15.06 3.54
CA LEU A 36 5.50 -14.09 2.58
C LEU A 36 4.50 -13.74 1.48
N ILE A 37 3.67 -14.68 1.02
CA ILE A 37 2.59 -14.38 0.06
C ILE A 37 1.64 -13.35 0.65
N PHE A 38 1.19 -13.55 1.90
CA PHE A 38 0.34 -12.57 2.58
C PHE A 38 1.07 -11.25 2.86
N THR A 39 2.36 -11.31 3.18
CA THR A 39 3.19 -10.10 3.37
C THR A 39 3.28 -9.29 2.09
N LEU A 40 3.53 -9.94 0.95
CA LEU A 40 3.59 -9.30 -0.37
C LEU A 40 2.22 -8.79 -0.81
N MET A 41 1.15 -9.55 -0.55
CA MET A 41 -0.23 -9.14 -0.79
C MET A 41 -0.52 -7.82 -0.07
N TYR A 42 -0.30 -7.77 1.23
CA TYR A 42 -0.54 -6.57 2.02
C TYR A 42 0.42 -5.43 1.70
N ALA A 43 1.67 -5.71 1.34
CA ALA A 43 2.60 -4.69 0.85
C ALA A 43 2.08 -4.05 -0.46
N ALA A 44 1.56 -4.86 -1.40
CA ALA A 44 0.97 -4.39 -2.64
C ALA A 44 -0.33 -3.59 -2.39
N LEU A 45 -1.22 -4.10 -1.54
CA LEU A 45 -2.46 -3.42 -1.13
C LEU A 45 -2.14 -2.07 -0.50
N SER A 46 -1.29 -2.06 0.52
CA SER A 46 -0.91 -0.85 1.25
C SER A 46 -0.22 0.17 0.33
N SER A 47 0.64 -0.28 -0.58
CA SER A 47 1.28 0.59 -1.58
C SER A 47 0.28 1.18 -2.57
N SER A 48 -0.73 0.41 -2.96
CA SER A 48 -1.82 0.85 -3.85
C SER A 48 -2.69 1.89 -3.14
N TRP A 49 -3.14 1.60 -1.91
CA TRP A 49 -3.93 2.51 -1.09
C TRP A 49 -3.22 3.86 -0.84
N ASN A 50 -1.90 3.80 -0.65
CA ASN A 50 -1.07 4.98 -0.43
C ASN A 50 -1.11 5.98 -1.60
N LEU A 51 -1.52 5.57 -2.81
CA LEU A 51 -1.81 6.47 -3.94
C LEU A 51 -2.89 7.51 -3.60
N VAL A 52 -3.94 7.09 -2.88
CA VAL A 52 -5.07 7.96 -2.50
C VAL A 52 -4.92 8.44 -1.06
N GLY A 53 -4.86 7.52 -0.11
CA GLY A 53 -4.83 7.86 1.32
C GLY A 53 -3.53 8.55 1.74
N GLY A 54 -2.42 8.19 1.10
CA GLY A 54 -1.13 8.82 1.32
C GLY A 54 -0.99 10.12 0.55
N TYR A 55 -0.87 10.03 -0.77
CA TYR A 55 -0.52 11.21 -1.59
C TYR A 55 -1.66 12.22 -1.74
N ALA A 56 -2.91 11.77 -1.91
CA ALA A 56 -4.08 12.67 -2.01
C ALA A 56 -4.57 13.16 -0.64
N GLY A 57 -4.29 12.42 0.43
CA GLY A 57 -4.78 12.73 1.78
C GLY A 57 -6.22 12.31 2.04
N TYR A 58 -6.78 11.45 1.18
CA TYR A 58 -8.17 10.98 1.27
C TYR A 58 -8.21 9.52 1.74
N PRO A 59 -8.45 9.24 3.03
CA PRO A 59 -8.42 7.89 3.56
C PRO A 59 -9.69 7.14 3.16
N SER A 60 -9.66 6.42 2.04
CA SER A 60 -10.78 5.55 1.67
C SER A 60 -10.75 4.27 2.52
N LEU A 61 -11.84 3.99 3.21
CA LEU A 61 -12.05 2.75 3.97
C LEU A 61 -12.84 1.68 3.19
N GLY A 62 -13.09 1.93 1.90
CA GLY A 62 -13.83 1.03 1.01
C GLY A 62 -12.98 0.26 0.00
N HIS A 63 -11.64 0.26 0.09
CA HIS A 63 -10.80 -0.38 -0.92
C HIS A 63 -11.00 -1.91 -1.01
N ALA A 64 -11.43 -2.54 0.08
CA ALA A 64 -11.84 -3.95 0.09
C ALA A 64 -13.01 -4.23 -0.87
N ALA A 65 -13.79 -3.22 -1.27
CA ALA A 65 -14.84 -3.40 -2.27
C ALA A 65 -14.23 -3.76 -3.62
N PHE A 66 -13.14 -3.08 -3.99
CA PHE A 66 -12.41 -3.37 -5.22
C PHE A 66 -11.59 -4.67 -5.13
N PHE A 67 -11.07 -4.99 -3.95
CA PHE A 67 -10.44 -6.29 -3.69
C PHE A 67 -11.44 -7.43 -3.95
N GLY A 68 -12.63 -7.35 -3.36
CA GLY A 68 -13.71 -8.31 -3.57
C GLY A 68 -14.18 -8.36 -5.03
N LEU A 69 -14.34 -7.21 -5.70
CA LEU A 69 -14.66 -7.17 -7.13
C LEU A 69 -13.65 -7.93 -7.98
N GLY A 70 -12.35 -7.75 -7.72
CA GLY A 70 -11.30 -8.47 -8.43
C GLY A 70 -11.25 -9.97 -8.10
N ALA A 71 -11.48 -10.33 -6.85
CA ALA A 71 -11.62 -11.71 -6.40
C ALA A 71 -12.76 -12.43 -7.14
N TYR A 72 -13.94 -11.82 -7.19
CA TYR A 72 -15.10 -12.37 -7.90
C TYR A 72 -14.93 -12.37 -9.41
N ALA A 73 -14.25 -11.37 -9.99
CA ALA A 73 -13.97 -11.37 -11.43
C ALA A 73 -13.18 -12.61 -11.85
N ILE A 74 -12.15 -12.99 -11.09
CA ILE A 74 -11.40 -14.22 -11.32
C ILE A 74 -12.24 -15.47 -11.03
N ALA A 75 -12.95 -15.51 -9.90
CA ALA A 75 -13.74 -16.68 -9.53
C ALA A 75 -14.86 -16.99 -10.54
N ILE A 76 -15.52 -15.97 -11.07
CA ILE A 76 -16.58 -16.11 -12.09
C ILE A 76 -15.98 -16.53 -13.43
N THR A 77 -14.85 -15.95 -13.82
CA THR A 77 -14.23 -16.25 -15.13
C THR A 77 -13.65 -17.66 -15.16
N PHE A 78 -13.07 -18.12 -14.05
CA PHE A 78 -12.32 -19.37 -13.96
C PHE A 78 -12.99 -20.41 -13.05
N THR A 79 -14.33 -20.50 -13.07
CA THR A 79 -15.05 -21.48 -12.24
C THR A 79 -14.80 -22.93 -12.69
N ASN A 80 -14.77 -23.19 -14.01
CA ASN A 80 -14.82 -24.56 -14.54
C ASN A 80 -13.45 -25.13 -14.91
N SER A 81 -12.56 -24.32 -15.50
CA SER A 81 -11.25 -24.78 -15.93
C SER A 81 -10.25 -23.63 -15.98
N VAL A 82 -8.98 -23.96 -15.71
CA VAL A 82 -7.85 -23.04 -15.88
C VAL A 82 -6.84 -23.72 -16.80
N SER A 83 -6.87 -23.35 -18.08
CA SER A 83 -5.91 -23.85 -19.07
C SER A 83 -4.48 -23.40 -18.69
N GLY A 84 -3.62 -24.37 -18.36
CA GLY A 84 -2.20 -24.15 -18.09
C GLY A 84 -1.86 -23.41 -16.79
N GLY A 85 -2.81 -23.17 -15.89
CA GLY A 85 -2.60 -22.49 -14.59
C GLY A 85 -2.30 -20.98 -14.66
N PHE A 86 -1.69 -20.49 -15.73
CA PHE A 86 -1.25 -19.09 -15.83
C PHE A 86 -2.31 -18.13 -16.36
N ALA A 87 -3.41 -18.62 -16.94
CA ALA A 87 -4.47 -17.80 -17.52
C ALA A 87 -5.04 -16.73 -16.55
N PRO A 88 -5.29 -17.02 -15.25
CA PRO A 88 -5.82 -16.02 -14.32
C PRO A 88 -4.85 -14.86 -14.11
N PHE A 89 -3.53 -15.12 -14.10
CA PHE A 89 -2.51 -14.08 -13.96
C PHE A 89 -2.44 -13.16 -15.19
N ILE A 90 -2.66 -13.70 -16.38
CA ILE A 90 -2.66 -12.93 -17.65
C ILE A 90 -3.87 -12.00 -17.74
N VAL A 91 -5.02 -12.40 -17.16
CA VAL A 91 -6.26 -11.61 -17.19
C VAL A 91 -6.27 -10.50 -16.11
N LEU A 92 -5.35 -10.52 -15.14
CA LEU A 92 -5.29 -9.51 -14.05
C LEU A 92 -5.31 -8.06 -14.55
N PRO A 93 -4.53 -7.64 -15.56
CA PRO A 93 -4.59 -6.25 -16.03
C PRO A 93 -5.98 -5.85 -16.52
N LEU A 94 -6.72 -6.77 -17.14
CA LEU A 94 -8.10 -6.51 -17.57
C LEU A 94 -9.04 -6.36 -16.37
N VAL A 95 -8.87 -7.20 -15.34
CA VAL A 95 -9.60 -7.05 -14.05
C VAL A 95 -9.30 -5.70 -13.40
N GLY A 96 -8.03 -5.30 -13.39
CA GLY A 96 -7.60 -4.00 -12.85
C GLY A 96 -8.20 -2.83 -13.61
N VAL A 97 -8.22 -2.88 -14.95
CA VAL A 97 -8.88 -1.86 -15.78
C VAL A 97 -10.40 -1.83 -15.54
N GLY A 98 -11.05 -3.00 -15.46
CA GLY A 98 -12.47 -3.09 -15.15
C GLY A 98 -12.82 -2.47 -13.80
N ALA A 99 -12.06 -2.80 -12.75
CA ALA A 99 -12.25 -2.20 -11.42
C ALA A 99 -11.95 -0.70 -11.41
N ALA A 100 -10.92 -0.25 -12.13
CA ALA A 100 -10.62 1.17 -12.29
C ALA A 100 -11.80 1.91 -12.94
N LEU A 101 -12.41 1.35 -13.99
CA LEU A 101 -13.59 1.93 -14.65
C LEU A 101 -14.80 1.97 -13.71
N VAL A 102 -15.08 0.90 -12.98
CA VAL A 102 -16.17 0.85 -11.98
C VAL A 102 -15.94 1.86 -10.84
N SER A 103 -14.69 2.12 -10.48
CA SER A 103 -14.36 3.08 -9.44
C SER A 103 -14.57 4.55 -9.86
N VAL A 104 -14.61 4.86 -11.16
CA VAL A 104 -14.78 6.24 -11.66
C VAL A 104 -16.12 6.86 -11.24
N PRO A 105 -17.29 6.27 -11.50
CA PRO A 105 -18.56 6.86 -11.05
C PRO A 105 -18.64 6.94 -9.52
N ILE A 106 -18.15 5.89 -8.84
CA ILE A 106 -18.13 5.82 -7.37
C ILE A 106 -17.26 6.94 -6.77
N GLY A 107 -16.04 7.09 -7.30
CA GLY A 107 -15.08 8.11 -6.91
C GLY A 107 -15.61 9.50 -7.22
N TRP A 108 -16.23 9.69 -8.38
CA TRP A 108 -16.78 10.98 -8.78
C TRP A 108 -17.90 11.47 -7.84
N VAL A 109 -18.77 10.57 -7.38
CA VAL A 109 -19.82 10.90 -6.41
C VAL A 109 -19.23 11.13 -5.02
N SER A 110 -18.41 10.19 -4.54
CA SER A 110 -17.87 10.23 -3.17
C SER A 110 -16.90 11.39 -2.92
N MET A 111 -16.11 11.79 -3.92
CA MET A 111 -15.12 12.87 -3.80
C MET A 111 -15.68 14.30 -3.88
N ARG A 112 -17.01 14.44 -3.97
CA ARG A 112 -17.70 15.73 -3.75
C ARG A 112 -17.81 16.09 -2.26
N THR A 113 -17.47 15.16 -1.37
CA THR A 113 -17.50 15.35 0.08
C THR A 113 -16.09 15.58 0.63
N ARG A 114 -16.00 16.10 1.86
CA ARG A 114 -14.73 16.27 2.59
C ARG A 114 -14.09 14.91 2.87
N ALA A 115 -12.77 14.89 3.08
CA ALA A 115 -11.99 13.66 3.29
C ALA A 115 -12.53 12.73 4.39
N ASP A 116 -13.05 13.29 5.49
CA ASP A 116 -13.60 12.49 6.60
C ASP A 116 -14.92 11.82 6.22
N VAL A 117 -15.79 12.55 5.52
CA VAL A 117 -17.07 12.02 5.00
C VAL A 117 -16.81 11.01 3.89
N PHE A 118 -15.78 11.20 3.08
CA PHE A 118 -15.37 10.26 2.05
C PHE A 118 -15.00 8.88 2.63
N ALA A 119 -14.37 8.83 3.81
CA ALA A 119 -14.12 7.56 4.49
C ALA A 119 -15.42 6.82 4.83
N ILE A 120 -16.42 7.54 5.34
CA ILE A 120 -17.75 7.01 5.69
C ILE A 120 -18.49 6.53 4.43
N VAL A 121 -18.49 7.32 3.37
CA VAL A 121 -19.15 6.94 2.11
C VAL A 121 -18.52 5.67 1.53
N THR A 122 -17.19 5.58 1.55
CA THR A 122 -16.48 4.42 0.97
C THR A 122 -16.64 3.14 1.80
N ILE A 123 -16.69 3.21 3.13
CA ILE A 123 -16.98 2.01 3.94
C ILE A 123 -18.44 1.55 3.78
N THR A 124 -19.38 2.48 3.62
CA THR A 124 -20.77 2.12 3.31
C THR A 124 -20.87 1.42 1.95
N LEU A 125 -20.15 1.90 0.93
CA LEU A 125 -20.09 1.26 -0.38
C LEU A 125 -19.50 -0.15 -0.32
N LEU A 126 -18.54 -0.40 0.57
CA LEU A 126 -18.04 -1.74 0.85
C LEU A 126 -19.14 -2.68 1.35
N PHE A 127 -19.91 -2.26 2.37
CA PHE A 127 -21.01 -3.08 2.89
C PHE A 127 -22.14 -3.27 1.89
N ILE A 128 -22.41 -2.27 1.04
CA ILE A 128 -23.34 -2.41 -0.08
C ILE A 128 -22.83 -3.49 -1.05
N ALA A 129 -21.55 -3.45 -1.43
CA ALA A 129 -20.96 -4.45 -2.32
C ALA A 129 -20.97 -5.86 -1.70
N GLN A 130 -20.68 -5.97 -0.40
CA GLN A 130 -20.76 -7.22 0.35
C GLN A 130 -22.18 -7.79 0.36
N THR A 131 -23.17 -6.95 0.69
CA THR A 131 -24.59 -7.33 0.73
C THR A 131 -25.09 -7.73 -0.66
N LEU A 132 -24.70 -6.98 -1.69
CA LEU A 132 -25.02 -7.28 -3.08
C LEU A 132 -24.43 -8.65 -3.46
N ALA A 133 -23.15 -8.90 -3.16
CA ALA A 133 -22.51 -10.18 -3.42
C ALA A 133 -23.14 -11.34 -2.63
N PHE A 134 -23.67 -11.09 -1.43
CA PHE A 134 -24.39 -12.11 -0.66
C PHE A 134 -25.74 -12.46 -1.29
N ASN A 135 -26.45 -11.48 -1.86
CA ASN A 135 -27.79 -11.68 -2.43
C ASN A 135 -27.78 -12.10 -3.91
N LEU A 136 -26.72 -11.83 -4.68
CA LEU A 136 -26.60 -12.17 -6.11
C LEU A 136 -26.26 -13.64 -6.36
N ASN A 137 -27.14 -14.55 -5.93
CA ASN A 137 -26.96 -16.01 -6.06
C ASN A 137 -26.55 -16.46 -7.46
N TRP A 138 -27.14 -15.87 -8.51
CA TRP A 138 -26.89 -16.27 -9.90
C TRP A 138 -25.46 -15.96 -10.40
N LEU A 139 -24.80 -14.93 -9.84
CA LEU A 139 -23.49 -14.48 -10.28
C LEU A 139 -22.39 -14.94 -9.32
N THR A 140 -22.53 -14.58 -8.05
CA THR A 140 -21.52 -14.80 -7.00
C THR A 140 -21.68 -16.13 -6.27
N GLY A 141 -22.78 -16.86 -6.48
CA GLY A 141 -23.14 -18.01 -5.63
C GLY A 141 -23.72 -17.62 -4.28
N GLY A 142 -23.84 -16.31 -4.00
CA GLY A 142 -24.44 -15.76 -2.79
C GLY A 142 -23.85 -16.32 -1.51
N ALA A 143 -24.71 -16.77 -0.60
CA ALA A 143 -24.32 -17.37 0.68
C ALA A 143 -23.48 -18.66 0.53
N GLN A 144 -23.59 -19.36 -0.59
CA GLN A 144 -22.83 -20.60 -0.84
C GLN A 144 -21.39 -20.33 -1.25
N GLY A 145 -21.06 -19.10 -1.65
CA GLY A 145 -19.76 -18.73 -2.18
C GLY A 145 -19.50 -19.25 -3.59
N LYS A 146 -18.28 -19.03 -4.08
CA LYS A 146 -17.83 -19.39 -5.42
C LYS A 146 -16.47 -20.06 -5.37
N SER A 147 -16.33 -21.20 -6.04
CA SER A 147 -15.04 -21.85 -6.24
C SER A 147 -14.30 -21.28 -7.45
N VAL A 148 -12.98 -21.27 -7.36
CA VAL A 148 -12.07 -21.08 -8.49
C VAL A 148 -11.49 -22.44 -8.84
N ALA A 149 -11.40 -22.77 -10.13
CA ALA A 149 -10.82 -24.03 -10.54
C ALA A 149 -9.37 -24.16 -10.04
N VAL A 150 -9.05 -25.34 -9.50
CA VAL A 150 -7.75 -25.59 -8.86
C VAL A 150 -6.62 -25.41 -9.87
N ALA A 151 -5.56 -24.72 -9.45
CA ALA A 151 -4.38 -24.52 -10.26
C ALA A 151 -3.67 -25.86 -10.56
N PRO A 152 -3.41 -26.21 -11.82
CA PRO A 152 -2.73 -27.44 -12.20
C PRO A 152 -1.21 -27.33 -12.03
N PHE A 153 -0.74 -26.80 -10.89
CA PHE A 153 0.68 -26.68 -10.58
C PHE A 153 1.19 -27.90 -9.80
N PRO A 154 2.48 -28.28 -9.95
CA PRO A 154 3.09 -29.34 -9.14
C PRO A 154 2.98 -29.04 -7.65
N VAL A 155 2.72 -30.07 -6.83
CA VAL A 155 2.54 -29.93 -5.37
C VAL A 155 3.75 -29.27 -4.70
N GLU A 156 4.96 -29.62 -5.13
CA GLU A 156 6.21 -29.09 -4.57
C GLU A 156 6.41 -27.58 -4.81
N THR A 157 5.86 -27.06 -5.91
CA THR A 157 6.03 -25.66 -6.34
C THR A 157 4.70 -24.92 -6.42
N TYR A 158 3.66 -25.43 -5.77
CA TYR A 158 2.29 -24.92 -5.91
C TYR A 158 2.19 -23.42 -5.57
N ASP A 159 2.90 -23.00 -4.52
CA ASP A 159 2.86 -21.63 -4.00
C ASP A 159 3.68 -20.63 -4.84
N TRP A 160 4.59 -21.10 -5.70
CA TRP A 160 5.55 -20.24 -6.40
C TRP A 160 4.88 -19.24 -7.35
N PRO A 161 3.92 -19.64 -8.22
CA PRO A 161 3.26 -18.69 -9.12
C PRO A 161 2.51 -17.59 -8.37
N PHE A 162 1.89 -17.92 -7.22
CA PHE A 162 1.19 -16.95 -6.38
C PHE A 162 2.15 -15.98 -5.70
N TYR A 163 3.28 -16.49 -5.20
CA TYR A 163 4.35 -15.66 -4.65
C TYR A 163 4.87 -14.66 -5.68
N TYR A 164 5.24 -15.14 -6.88
CA TYR A 164 5.74 -14.26 -7.94
C TYR A 164 4.66 -13.32 -8.49
N GLY A 165 3.40 -13.76 -8.52
CA GLY A 165 2.26 -12.91 -8.87
C GLY A 165 2.09 -11.74 -7.90
N MET A 166 2.12 -12.00 -6.59
CA MET A 166 2.06 -10.93 -5.57
C MET A 166 3.30 -10.03 -5.60
N LEU A 167 4.49 -10.60 -5.83
CA LEU A 167 5.72 -9.84 -5.97
C LEU A 167 5.68 -8.89 -7.19
N ALA A 168 5.15 -9.38 -8.32
CA ALA A 168 4.97 -8.59 -9.53
C ALA A 168 3.96 -7.45 -9.28
N LEU A 169 2.83 -7.72 -8.61
CA LEU A 169 1.86 -6.69 -8.26
C LEU A 169 2.43 -5.65 -7.28
N LEU A 170 3.26 -6.07 -6.32
CA LEU A 170 4.00 -5.14 -5.46
C LEU A 170 4.93 -4.24 -6.30
N ALA A 171 5.69 -4.82 -7.23
CA ALA A 171 6.57 -4.07 -8.12
C ALA A 171 5.79 -3.04 -8.95
N VAL A 172 4.64 -3.44 -9.50
CA VAL A 172 3.74 -2.56 -10.26
C VAL A 172 3.18 -1.44 -9.37
N ALA A 173 2.69 -1.75 -8.16
CA ALA A 173 2.17 -0.75 -7.22
C ALA A 173 3.25 0.26 -6.78
N MET A 174 4.48 -0.22 -6.56
CA MET A 174 5.63 0.64 -6.28
C MET A 174 6.03 1.49 -7.49
N ALA A 175 5.97 0.95 -8.70
CA ALA A 175 6.25 1.69 -9.94
C ALA A 175 5.24 2.83 -10.14
N PHE A 176 3.94 2.57 -9.94
CA PHE A 176 2.91 3.61 -9.95
C PHE A 176 3.14 4.65 -8.86
N SER A 177 3.43 4.23 -7.62
CA SER A 177 3.77 5.16 -6.52
C SER A 177 4.97 6.05 -6.85
N PHE A 178 5.99 5.48 -7.50
CA PHE A 178 7.18 6.20 -7.93
C PHE A 178 6.87 7.19 -9.06
N TYR A 179 6.07 6.78 -10.05
CA TYR A 179 5.64 7.62 -11.16
C TYR A 179 4.79 8.79 -10.66
N PHE A 180 3.79 8.51 -9.81
CA PHE A 180 2.91 9.53 -9.23
C PHE A 180 3.73 10.60 -8.52
N ARG A 181 4.64 10.19 -7.63
CA ARG A 181 5.51 11.10 -6.87
C ARG A 181 6.34 12.05 -7.75
N ARG A 182 6.68 11.65 -8.97
CA ARG A 182 7.52 12.45 -9.90
C ARG A 182 6.72 13.20 -10.96
N SER A 183 5.47 12.80 -11.18
CA SER A 183 4.59 13.39 -12.17
C SER A 183 3.98 14.72 -11.69
N LYS A 184 3.44 15.49 -12.64
CA LYS A 184 2.61 16.66 -12.33
C LYS A 184 1.38 16.29 -11.49
N ILE A 185 0.84 15.08 -11.69
CA ILE A 185 -0.30 14.54 -10.92
C ILE A 185 0.07 14.45 -9.43
N GLY A 186 1.24 13.92 -9.08
CA GLY A 186 1.66 13.85 -7.68
C GLY A 186 1.90 15.20 -7.03
N LEU A 187 2.38 16.20 -7.79
CA LEU A 187 2.49 17.57 -7.30
C LEU A 187 1.10 18.15 -7.02
N SER A 188 0.14 17.96 -7.93
CA SER A 188 -1.27 18.34 -7.73
C SER A 188 -1.91 17.64 -6.54
N LEU A 189 -1.62 16.35 -6.32
CA LEU A 189 -2.12 15.62 -5.14
C LEU A 189 -1.52 16.18 -3.85
N ALA A 190 -0.22 16.51 -3.85
CA ALA A 190 0.43 17.09 -2.69
C ALA A 190 -0.14 18.48 -2.35
N THR A 191 -0.50 19.30 -3.35
CA THR A 191 -1.18 20.58 -3.11
C THR A 191 -2.59 20.37 -2.57
N VAL A 192 -3.36 19.42 -3.13
CA VAL A 192 -4.71 19.08 -2.65
C VAL A 192 -4.68 18.58 -1.21
N ARG A 193 -3.69 17.74 -0.86
CA ARG A 193 -3.51 17.24 0.50
C ARG A 193 -3.16 18.35 1.50
N ALA A 194 -2.47 19.39 1.06
CA ALA A 194 -2.08 20.50 1.93
C ALA A 194 -3.28 21.39 2.27
N ASP A 195 -4.02 21.81 1.25
CA ASP A 195 -5.23 22.61 1.38
C ASP A 195 -6.01 22.55 0.05
N GLU A 196 -7.18 21.92 0.10
CA GLU A 196 -8.00 21.67 -1.08
C GLU A 196 -8.57 22.96 -1.68
N ASP A 197 -9.01 23.89 -0.83
CA ASP A 197 -9.60 25.16 -1.25
C ASP A 197 -8.52 26.04 -1.91
N LYS A 198 -7.32 26.07 -1.34
CA LYS A 198 -6.18 26.77 -1.98
C LYS A 198 -5.74 26.10 -3.28
N ALA A 199 -5.79 24.77 -3.37
CA ALA A 199 -5.46 24.06 -4.61
C ALA A 199 -6.40 24.45 -5.76
N HIS A 200 -7.69 24.64 -5.47
CA HIS A 200 -8.65 25.20 -6.42
C HIS A 200 -8.29 26.62 -6.86
N GLY A 201 -7.90 27.49 -5.92
CA GLY A 201 -7.51 28.88 -6.19
C GLY A 201 -6.28 29.02 -7.11
N VAL A 202 -5.36 28.06 -7.10
CA VAL A 202 -4.18 28.05 -7.99
C VAL A 202 -4.40 27.24 -9.28
N GLY A 203 -5.63 26.88 -9.60
CA GLY A 203 -6.01 26.25 -10.88
C GLY A 203 -5.79 24.74 -10.97
N VAL A 204 -5.60 24.04 -9.84
CA VAL A 204 -5.50 22.57 -9.84
C VAL A 204 -6.87 21.96 -10.11
N ARG A 205 -6.94 21.03 -11.07
CA ARG A 205 -8.14 20.21 -11.33
C ARG A 205 -8.29 19.13 -10.26
N VAL A 206 -8.68 19.54 -9.05
CA VAL A 206 -8.73 18.71 -7.84
C VAL A 206 -9.46 17.38 -8.07
N THR A 207 -10.70 17.43 -8.57
CA THR A 207 -11.52 16.23 -8.80
C THR A 207 -10.86 15.25 -9.75
N ALA A 208 -10.31 15.72 -10.88
CA ALA A 208 -9.69 14.84 -11.87
C ALA A 208 -8.46 14.12 -11.32
N VAL A 209 -7.60 14.84 -10.59
CA VAL A 209 -6.36 14.28 -10.04
C VAL A 209 -6.67 13.27 -8.92
N LYS A 210 -7.64 13.56 -8.04
CA LYS A 210 -8.10 12.61 -7.02
C LYS A 210 -8.69 11.35 -7.66
N LEU A 211 -9.51 11.52 -8.70
CA LEU A 211 -10.18 10.42 -9.38
C LEU A 211 -9.20 9.49 -10.10
N ILE A 212 -8.17 10.04 -10.75
CA ILE A 212 -7.10 9.24 -11.37
C ILE A 212 -6.36 8.42 -10.31
N ALA A 213 -6.01 9.03 -9.16
CA ALA A 213 -5.35 8.32 -8.08
C ALA A 213 -6.21 7.18 -7.53
N PHE A 214 -7.53 7.42 -7.40
CA PHE A 214 -8.48 6.43 -6.92
C PHE A 214 -8.69 5.29 -7.90
N ALA A 215 -8.81 5.58 -9.20
CA ALA A 215 -8.97 4.55 -10.22
C ALA A 215 -7.75 3.64 -10.33
N VAL A 216 -6.53 4.21 -10.30
CA VAL A 216 -5.30 3.41 -10.30
C VAL A 216 -5.19 2.56 -9.03
N SER A 217 -5.50 3.13 -7.86
CA SER A 217 -5.49 2.41 -6.59
C SER A 217 -6.49 1.25 -6.58
N ALA A 218 -7.74 1.51 -6.97
CA ALA A 218 -8.81 0.51 -7.05
C ALA A 218 -8.45 -0.63 -8.02
N GLY A 219 -7.90 -0.30 -9.19
CA GLY A 219 -7.46 -1.30 -10.16
C GLY A 219 -6.34 -2.19 -9.63
N LEU A 220 -5.33 -1.62 -8.97
CA LEU A 220 -4.25 -2.40 -8.36
C LEU A 220 -4.76 -3.31 -7.24
N VAL A 221 -5.65 -2.79 -6.38
CA VAL A 221 -6.25 -3.56 -5.28
C VAL A 221 -7.10 -4.71 -5.81
N ALA A 222 -7.86 -4.50 -6.90
CA ALA A 222 -8.62 -5.56 -7.55
C ALA A 222 -7.73 -6.67 -8.12
N MET A 223 -6.60 -6.32 -8.74
CA MET A 223 -5.64 -7.32 -9.22
C MET A 223 -5.10 -8.18 -8.08
N VAL A 224 -4.80 -7.58 -6.92
CA VAL A 224 -4.36 -8.33 -5.74
C VAL A 224 -5.46 -9.27 -5.24
N GLY A 225 -6.71 -8.80 -5.21
CA GLY A 225 -7.88 -9.65 -4.88
C GLY A 225 -8.07 -10.82 -5.82
N GLY A 226 -7.81 -10.63 -7.12
CA GLY A 226 -7.85 -11.70 -8.11
C GLY A 226 -6.83 -12.80 -7.86
N VAL A 227 -5.58 -12.45 -7.55
CA VAL A 227 -4.54 -13.45 -7.18
C VAL A 227 -4.90 -14.16 -5.88
N TRP A 228 -5.39 -13.40 -4.88
CA TRP A 228 -5.81 -13.99 -3.61
C TRP A 228 -6.94 -15.01 -3.80
N ALA A 229 -7.98 -14.68 -4.59
CA ALA A 229 -9.07 -15.60 -4.87
C ALA A 229 -8.60 -16.89 -5.55
N TYR A 230 -7.66 -16.76 -6.49
CA TYR A 230 -7.09 -17.93 -7.15
C TYR A 230 -6.25 -18.77 -6.20
N PHE A 231 -5.54 -18.13 -5.26
CA PHE A 231 -4.73 -18.81 -4.25
C PHE A 231 -5.57 -19.58 -3.23
N VAL A 232 -6.64 -18.97 -2.70
CA VAL A 232 -7.50 -19.63 -1.70
C VAL A 232 -8.45 -20.66 -2.32
N GLY A 233 -8.71 -20.58 -3.63
CA GLY A 233 -9.52 -21.55 -4.38
C GLY A 233 -11.02 -21.52 -4.10
N PHE A 234 -11.46 -20.88 -3.03
CA PHE A 234 -12.87 -20.71 -2.68
C PHE A 234 -13.10 -19.39 -1.96
N ILE A 235 -14.11 -18.63 -2.39
CA ILE A 235 -14.41 -17.30 -1.82
C ILE A 235 -15.85 -17.20 -1.33
N TYR A 236 -16.01 -16.55 -0.17
CA TYR A 236 -17.31 -16.15 0.39
C TYR A 236 -17.40 -14.61 0.41
N PRO A 237 -18.60 -14.02 0.24
CA PRO A 237 -18.79 -12.56 0.28
C PRO A 237 -18.22 -11.91 1.54
N GLN A 238 -18.37 -12.56 2.70
CA GLN A 238 -17.87 -12.04 3.97
C GLN A 238 -16.35 -11.87 4.03
N PHE A 239 -15.58 -12.73 3.35
CA PHE A 239 -14.11 -12.69 3.35
C PHE A 239 -13.55 -11.86 2.20
N ALA A 240 -14.22 -11.88 1.04
CA ALA A 240 -13.80 -11.11 -0.12
C ALA A 240 -14.08 -9.59 0.04
N PHE A 241 -15.14 -9.23 0.75
CA PHE A 241 -15.53 -7.84 1.02
C PHE A 241 -15.33 -7.50 2.51
N ASP A 242 -14.20 -7.88 3.08
CA ASP A 242 -13.92 -7.69 4.51
C ASP A 242 -13.33 -6.29 4.80
N PRO A 243 -13.97 -5.48 5.66
CA PRO A 243 -13.41 -4.21 6.14
C PRO A 243 -12.01 -4.35 6.76
N LEU A 244 -11.69 -5.49 7.39
CA LEU A 244 -10.39 -5.72 8.03
C LEU A 244 -9.24 -5.70 7.02
N ILE A 245 -9.47 -6.09 5.75
CA ILE A 245 -8.47 -5.96 4.69
C ILE A 245 -8.12 -4.49 4.47
N THR A 246 -9.14 -3.61 4.41
CA THR A 246 -8.91 -2.17 4.23
C THR A 246 -8.28 -1.54 5.45
N ILE A 247 -8.71 -1.94 6.64
CA ILE A 247 -8.08 -1.45 7.88
C ILE A 247 -6.62 -1.88 7.87
N GLY A 248 -6.29 -3.16 7.66
CA GLY A 248 -4.93 -3.66 7.61
C GLY A 248 -4.02 -2.92 6.63
N MET A 249 -4.46 -2.72 5.37
CA MET A 249 -3.68 -1.98 4.37
C MET A 249 -3.45 -0.51 4.76
N VAL A 250 -4.44 0.14 5.38
CA VAL A 250 -4.33 1.52 5.92
C VAL A 250 -3.30 1.53 7.06
N LEU A 251 -3.43 0.63 8.03
CA LEU A 251 -2.57 0.57 9.20
C LEU A 251 -1.10 0.38 8.81
N MET A 252 -0.83 -0.53 7.89
CA MET A 252 0.53 -0.77 7.37
C MET A 252 1.09 0.47 6.65
N ALA A 253 0.25 1.23 5.92
CA ALA A 253 0.68 2.46 5.26
C ALA A 253 1.04 3.55 6.28
N PHE A 254 0.21 3.72 7.32
CA PHE A 254 0.46 4.67 8.40
C PHE A 254 1.70 4.30 9.21
N LEU A 255 1.84 3.02 9.57
CA LEU A 255 2.96 2.49 10.32
C LEU A 255 4.29 2.80 9.65
N GLY A 256 4.46 2.38 8.39
CA GLY A 256 5.74 2.59 7.71
C GLY A 256 5.93 4.04 7.26
N GLY A 257 4.84 4.79 7.08
CA GLY A 257 4.83 6.22 6.78
C GLY A 257 4.06 6.53 5.50
N ARG A 258 2.87 7.12 5.64
CA ARG A 258 2.00 7.53 4.52
C ARG A 258 2.67 8.57 3.61
N ALA A 259 2.33 8.53 2.32
CA ALA A 259 2.95 9.31 1.24
C ALA A 259 4.47 9.11 1.09
N THR A 260 4.95 7.92 1.45
CA THR A 260 6.31 7.50 1.11
C THR A 260 6.26 6.29 0.19
N LEU A 261 7.34 6.07 -0.58
CA LEU A 261 7.42 4.93 -1.50
C LEU A 261 7.62 3.60 -0.76
N TRP A 262 8.47 3.61 0.28
CA TRP A 262 8.88 2.41 1.01
C TRP A 262 8.08 2.17 2.30
N GLY A 263 7.32 3.16 2.77
CA GLY A 263 6.59 3.09 4.03
C GLY A 263 5.60 1.93 4.04
N PRO A 264 4.63 1.89 3.12
CA PRO A 264 3.66 0.80 3.03
C PRO A 264 4.30 -0.60 3.00
N VAL A 265 5.39 -0.75 2.24
CA VAL A 265 6.14 -2.01 2.15
C VAL A 265 6.74 -2.39 3.50
N LEU A 266 7.46 -1.47 4.15
CA LEU A 266 8.05 -1.71 5.46
C LEU A 266 6.98 -2.03 6.51
N GLY A 267 5.84 -1.35 6.47
CA GLY A 267 4.72 -1.60 7.38
C GLY A 267 4.16 -3.03 7.23
N ALA A 268 3.98 -3.50 6.01
CA ALA A 268 3.51 -4.86 5.75
C ALA A 268 4.54 -5.92 6.17
N PHE A 269 5.82 -5.72 5.84
CA PHE A 269 6.91 -6.63 6.22
C PHE A 269 7.17 -6.72 7.73
N ILE A 270 6.66 -5.77 8.51
CA ILE A 270 6.70 -5.82 9.97
C ILE A 270 5.41 -6.44 10.52
N LEU A 271 4.25 -5.93 10.11
CA LEU A 271 2.98 -6.30 10.73
C LEU A 271 2.49 -7.69 10.35
N VAL A 272 2.64 -8.11 9.10
CA VAL A 272 2.12 -9.42 8.68
C VAL A 272 2.87 -10.56 9.37
N PRO A 273 4.22 -10.62 9.35
CA PRO A 273 4.93 -11.67 10.08
C PRO A 273 4.72 -11.58 11.60
N ALA A 274 4.60 -10.38 12.16
CA ALA A 274 4.29 -10.21 13.58
C ALA A 274 2.90 -10.76 13.93
N GLN A 275 1.89 -10.49 13.10
CA GLN A 275 0.54 -11.01 13.27
C GLN A 275 0.53 -12.54 13.23
N GLU A 276 1.25 -13.14 12.29
CA GLU A 276 1.34 -14.59 12.15
C GLU A 276 2.10 -15.23 13.32
N PHE A 277 3.17 -14.60 13.79
CA PHE A 277 3.89 -15.02 14.99
C PHE A 277 3.00 -14.98 16.24
N PHE A 278 2.21 -13.91 16.43
CA PHE A 278 1.27 -13.82 17.54
C PHE A 278 0.13 -14.81 17.42
N ALA A 279 -0.39 -15.04 16.22
CA ALA A 279 -1.40 -16.07 15.97
C ALA A 279 -0.85 -17.47 16.29
N TYR A 280 0.40 -17.76 15.93
CA TYR A 280 1.05 -19.03 16.26
C TYR A 280 1.27 -19.22 17.77
N LYS A 281 1.69 -18.16 18.49
CA LYS A 281 1.99 -18.23 19.93
C LYS A 281 0.77 -18.12 20.85
N PHE A 282 -0.21 -17.31 20.48
CA PHE A 282 -1.34 -16.91 21.34
C PHE A 282 -2.72 -17.21 20.72
N GLY A 283 -2.76 -17.90 19.56
CA GLY A 283 -3.99 -18.17 18.83
C GLY A 283 -5.03 -19.01 19.59
N ALA A 284 -4.59 -19.82 20.54
CA ALA A 284 -5.48 -20.64 21.38
C ALA A 284 -6.35 -19.83 22.36
N SER A 285 -6.09 -18.54 22.55
CA SER A 285 -6.68 -17.75 23.64
C SER A 285 -7.42 -16.49 23.18
N GLU A 286 -7.59 -16.25 21.87
CA GLU A 286 -8.04 -14.96 21.27
C GLU A 286 -7.19 -13.72 21.65
N LEU A 287 -6.28 -13.85 22.62
CA LEU A 287 -5.34 -12.84 23.08
C LEU A 287 -4.42 -12.31 21.97
N TYR A 288 -4.30 -13.02 20.85
CA TYR A 288 -3.53 -12.53 19.71
C TYR A 288 -4.13 -11.23 19.11
N LEU A 289 -5.47 -11.05 19.12
CA LEU A 289 -6.10 -9.79 18.69
C LEU A 289 -5.72 -8.66 19.66
N LEU A 290 -5.73 -8.94 20.96
CA LEU A 290 -5.40 -7.95 21.99
C LEU A 290 -3.92 -7.56 21.92
N ALA A 291 -3.02 -8.54 21.74
CA ALA A 291 -1.59 -8.31 21.55
C ALA A 291 -1.33 -7.50 20.27
N TYR A 292 -2.01 -7.83 19.17
CA TYR A 292 -1.94 -7.09 17.92
C TYR A 292 -2.42 -5.64 18.07
N ALA A 293 -3.56 -5.43 18.74
CA ALA A 293 -4.09 -4.09 19.05
C ALA A 293 -3.14 -3.30 19.96
N ALA A 294 -2.49 -3.95 20.93
CA ALA A 294 -1.52 -3.31 21.82
C ALA A 294 -0.24 -2.87 21.09
N VAL A 295 0.35 -3.73 20.27
CA VAL A 295 1.50 -3.38 19.42
C VAL A 295 1.14 -2.20 18.51
N PHE A 296 -0.06 -2.23 17.94
CA PHE A 296 -0.56 -1.17 17.10
C PHE A 296 -0.73 0.17 17.86
N LEU A 297 -1.33 0.14 19.05
CA LEU A 297 -1.50 1.30 19.93
C LEU A 297 -0.15 1.94 20.28
N VAL A 298 0.83 1.12 20.67
CA VAL A 298 2.20 1.57 20.97
C VAL A 298 2.78 2.29 19.76
N ILE A 299 2.67 1.73 18.56
CA ILE A 299 3.31 2.35 17.41
C ILE A 299 2.62 3.67 17.02
N ILE A 300 1.29 3.78 17.11
CA ILE A 300 0.61 5.06 16.89
C ILE A 300 1.06 6.12 17.89
N LEU A 301 1.14 5.76 19.18
CA LEU A 301 1.49 6.69 20.26
C LEU A 301 2.95 7.18 20.12
N PHE A 302 3.88 6.28 19.80
CA PHE A 302 5.31 6.59 19.79
C PHE A 302 5.87 7.00 18.41
N LEU A 303 5.19 6.64 17.30
CA LEU A 303 5.61 6.98 15.93
C LEU A 303 4.46 7.58 15.09
N PRO A 304 3.90 8.75 15.47
CA PRO A 304 2.73 9.35 14.79
C PRO A 304 3.00 9.78 13.33
N ARG A 305 4.27 9.92 12.93
CA ARG A 305 4.67 10.22 11.54
C ARG A 305 5.01 8.96 10.73
N GLY A 306 4.96 7.78 11.33
CA GLY A 306 5.43 6.52 10.77
C GLY A 306 6.95 6.32 10.90
N ILE A 307 7.41 5.09 10.67
CA ILE A 307 8.81 4.67 10.86
C ILE A 307 9.76 5.45 9.95
N ILE A 308 9.48 5.50 8.64
CA ILE A 308 10.40 6.09 7.67
C ILE A 308 10.58 7.60 7.87
N PRO A 309 9.52 8.42 8.01
CA PRO A 309 9.67 9.86 8.24
C PRO A 309 10.38 10.17 9.57
N SER A 310 10.16 9.36 10.60
CA SER A 310 10.81 9.52 11.91
C SER A 310 12.32 9.28 11.84
N ILE A 311 12.74 8.20 11.16
CA ILE A 311 14.16 7.89 10.95
C ILE A 311 14.82 8.94 10.06
N ALA A 312 14.17 9.33 8.96
CA ALA A 312 14.69 10.34 8.04
C ALA A 312 14.85 11.72 8.71
N GLY A 313 13.93 12.09 9.60
CA GLY A 313 14.00 13.32 10.40
C GLY A 313 15.22 13.34 11.32
N ARG A 314 15.44 12.27 12.09
CA ARG A 314 16.60 12.14 12.99
C ARG A 314 17.93 12.17 12.24
N LEU A 315 18.01 11.48 11.09
CA LEU A 315 19.21 11.49 10.24
C LEU A 315 19.51 12.87 9.65
N ARG A 316 18.49 13.63 9.25
CA ARG A 316 18.66 15.01 8.77
C ARG A 316 19.12 15.95 9.88
N GLN A 317 18.59 15.78 11.09
CA GLN A 317 18.99 16.59 12.25
C GLN A 317 20.44 16.30 12.64
N ARG A 318 20.86 15.02 12.62
CA ARG A 318 22.27 14.63 12.84
C ARG A 318 23.21 15.15 11.75
N ARG A 319 22.79 15.12 10.48
CA ARG A 319 23.58 15.70 9.38
C ARG A 319 23.72 17.21 9.50
N ARG A 320 22.63 17.93 9.80
CA ARG A 320 22.69 19.38 10.06
C ARG A 320 23.59 19.72 11.25
N ALA A 321 23.58 18.91 12.30
CA ALA A 321 24.50 19.07 13.42
C ALA A 321 25.96 18.81 13.02
N ALA A 322 26.23 17.78 12.21
CA ALA A 322 27.58 17.49 11.71
C ALA A 322 28.10 18.53 10.70
N ASP A 323 27.22 19.05 9.84
CA ASP A 323 27.54 20.12 8.88
C ASP A 323 27.80 21.44 9.63
N ALA A 324 27.04 21.75 10.68
CA ALA A 324 27.27 22.93 11.52
C ALA A 324 28.61 22.86 12.29
N VAL A 325 29.03 21.69 12.74
CA VAL A 325 30.36 21.48 13.35
C VAL A 325 31.48 21.69 12.32
N ARG A 326 31.30 21.19 11.09
CA ARG A 326 32.26 21.38 9.98
C ARG A 326 32.39 22.82 9.49
N ASP A 327 31.29 23.58 9.49
CA ASP A 327 31.32 24.99 9.09
C ASP A 327 31.88 25.88 10.22
N GLY A 328 31.72 25.48 11.49
CA GLY A 328 32.37 26.14 12.64
C GLY A 328 33.90 26.02 12.64
N GLU A 329 34.47 24.91 12.16
CA GLU A 329 35.93 24.74 11.97
C GLU A 329 36.50 25.54 10.80
N ARG A 330 35.66 26.10 9.92
CA ARG A 330 36.07 26.88 8.74
C ARG A 330 35.90 28.39 8.89
N ALA A 331 35.44 28.87 10.05
CA ALA A 331 35.44 30.29 10.33
C ALA A 331 36.89 30.79 10.24
N PRO A 332 37.19 31.82 9.42
CA PRO A 332 38.52 32.41 9.42
C PRO A 332 38.80 32.90 10.83
N VAL A 333 39.94 32.53 11.39
CA VAL A 333 40.47 33.17 12.60
C VAL A 333 40.55 34.66 12.28
N GLU A 334 39.59 35.42 12.79
CA GLU A 334 39.58 36.87 12.70
C GLU A 334 40.85 37.33 13.42
N VAL A 335 41.84 37.74 12.62
CA VAL A 335 43.10 38.27 13.13
C VAL A 335 42.73 39.52 13.89
N ALA A 336 42.69 39.41 15.22
CA ALA A 336 42.45 40.51 16.13
C ALA A 336 43.43 41.64 15.78
N THR A 337 42.90 42.70 15.18
CA THR A 337 43.69 43.90 14.93
C THR A 337 43.71 44.66 16.26
N PRO A 338 44.88 44.90 16.89
CA PRO A 338 44.90 45.57 18.17
C PRO A 338 44.45 47.02 17.99
N GLU A 339 43.42 47.41 18.72
CA GLU A 339 42.98 48.79 18.91
C GLU A 339 44.19 49.66 19.27
N ARG A 340 44.57 50.56 18.38
CA ARG A 340 45.44 51.69 18.76
C ARG A 340 44.55 52.73 19.42
N THR A 341 44.60 52.72 20.75
CA THR A 341 44.21 53.81 21.63
C THR A 341 44.62 55.17 21.06
N GLU A 342 43.62 56.02 20.79
CA GLU A 342 43.81 57.47 20.66
C GLU A 342 44.45 57.99 21.95
N VAL A 343 45.65 58.55 21.82
CA VAL A 343 46.25 59.39 22.85
C VAL A 343 45.99 60.83 22.46
N ALA A 344 45.21 61.51 23.29
CA ALA A 344 44.97 62.93 23.27
C ALA A 344 46.28 63.75 23.21
N ARG A 345 46.31 64.76 22.33
CA ARG A 345 46.82 66.10 22.61
C ARG A 345 46.41 67.09 21.53
#